data_AF-A0A2V8I0P1-F1
#
_entry.id   AF-A0A2V8I0P1-F1
#
_cell.length_a   1.000
_cell.length_b   1.000
_cell.length_c   1.000
_cell.angle_alpha   90.00
_cell.angle_beta   90.00
_cell.angle_gamma   90.00
#
_symmetry.space_group_name_H-M   'P 1'
#
loop_
_entity.id
_entity.type
_entity.pdbx_description
1 polymer ?
#
loop_
_entity_poly.entity_id
_entity_poly.type
_entity_poly.pdbx_seq_one_letter_code
_entity_poly.pdbx_strand_id
1 'polypeptide(L)'
;MTLALPFAAAAAAVARLSGLVHTYSDAITTLGSARADNLWAWDSDALGLDALQLHAYPDSPQPGDIDPFITPAEELDLQRAVILGEFRSQAPLDESLEKAIAGGYAGAWPWSFSGTDEYGRLDVAALRRFGARHPELVNPRFADAKVDF
;
A
#
# COMPACT_ATOMS: atom_id res chain seq x y z
N MET A 1 19.59 -19.64 -18.13
CA MET A 1 18.92 -18.50 -18.78
C MET A 1 17.53 -18.41 -18.19
N THR A 2 17.26 -17.38 -17.39
CA THR A 2 15.92 -17.11 -16.89
C THR A 2 15.22 -16.26 -17.94
N LEU A 3 14.12 -16.75 -18.51
CA LEU A 3 13.29 -15.95 -19.41
C LEU A 3 12.56 -14.91 -18.55
N ALA A 4 12.87 -13.63 -18.75
CA ALA A 4 12.13 -12.56 -18.12
C ALA A 4 10.71 -12.52 -18.70
N LEU A 5 9.69 -12.42 -17.84
CA LEU A 5 8.31 -12.23 -18.27
C LEU A 5 8.20 -10.86 -18.96
N PRO A 6 7.74 -10.77 -20.23
CA PRO A 6 7.54 -9.48 -20.87
C PRO A 6 6.49 -8.66 -20.12
N PHE A 7 6.74 -7.37 -19.93
CA PHE A 7 5.80 -6.46 -19.25
C PHE A 7 4.40 -6.52 -19.87
N ALA A 8 4.30 -6.50 -21.20
CA ALA A 8 3.02 -6.58 -21.90
C ALA A 8 2.22 -7.86 -21.56
N ALA A 9 2.90 -8.98 -21.31
CA ALA A 9 2.24 -10.22 -20.90
C ALA A 9 1.70 -10.13 -19.47
N ALA A 10 2.47 -9.51 -18.56
CA ALA A 10 2.04 -9.24 -17.18
C ALA A 10 0.86 -8.26 -17.15
N ALA A 11 0.97 -7.13 -17.83
CA ALA A 11 -0.08 -6.12 -17.98
C ALA A 11 -1.38 -6.72 -18.54
N ALA A 12 -1.29 -7.56 -19.58
CA ALA A 12 -2.47 -8.22 -20.12
C ALA A 12 -3.10 -9.23 -19.15
N ALA A 13 -2.31 -9.88 -18.29
CA ALA A 13 -2.84 -10.75 -17.26
C ALA A 13 -3.56 -9.94 -16.16
N VAL A 14 -2.97 -8.83 -15.71
CA VAL A 14 -3.59 -7.90 -14.77
C VAL A 14 -4.93 -7.39 -15.31
N ALA A 15 -4.94 -6.84 -16.54
CA ALA A 15 -6.16 -6.32 -17.16
C ALA A 15 -7.29 -7.36 -17.23
N ARG A 16 -6.97 -8.61 -17.59
CA ARG A 16 -7.96 -9.70 -17.63
C ARG A 16 -8.50 -10.03 -16.23
N LEU A 17 -7.65 -10.06 -15.22
CA LEU A 17 -8.05 -10.37 -13.85
C LEU A 17 -8.90 -9.25 -13.26
N SER A 18 -8.50 -7.99 -13.42
CA SER A 18 -9.29 -6.85 -12.97
C SER A 18 -10.65 -6.81 -13.67
N GLY A 19 -10.66 -7.01 -15.00
CA GLY A 19 -11.91 -7.09 -15.77
C GLY A 19 -12.84 -8.21 -15.30
N LEU A 20 -12.31 -9.37 -14.90
CA LEU A 20 -13.12 -10.43 -14.30
C LEU A 20 -13.72 -10.01 -12.95
N VAL A 21 -12.93 -9.39 -12.07
CA VAL A 21 -13.42 -8.88 -10.78
C VAL A 21 -14.57 -7.90 -11.00
N HIS A 22 -14.38 -6.92 -11.87
CA HIS A 22 -15.38 -5.90 -12.18
C HIS A 22 -16.61 -6.44 -12.93
N THR A 23 -16.45 -7.54 -13.69
CA THR A 23 -17.60 -8.19 -14.35
C THR A 23 -18.55 -8.84 -13.33
N TYR A 24 -18.02 -9.34 -12.21
CA TYR A 24 -18.78 -10.16 -11.26
C TYR A 24 -18.95 -9.51 -9.89
N SER A 25 -18.40 -8.31 -9.67
CA SER A 25 -18.49 -7.58 -8.40
C SER A 25 -18.10 -6.11 -8.54
N ASP A 26 -18.47 -5.29 -7.56
CA ASP A 26 -18.01 -3.90 -7.42
C ASP A 26 -16.72 -3.81 -6.58
N ALA A 27 -15.93 -4.89 -6.51
CA ALA A 27 -14.73 -4.92 -5.68
C ALA A 27 -13.59 -4.11 -6.32
N ILE A 28 -12.83 -3.44 -5.44
CA ILE A 28 -11.62 -2.69 -5.80
C ILE A 28 -10.48 -3.65 -6.15
N THR A 29 -9.76 -3.32 -7.22
CA THR A 29 -8.57 -4.04 -7.67
C THR A 29 -7.33 -3.18 -7.51
N THR A 30 -6.23 -3.80 -7.09
CA THR A 30 -4.92 -3.18 -6.95
C THR A 30 -3.81 -4.20 -7.23
N LEU A 31 -2.58 -3.71 -7.37
CA LEU A 31 -1.38 -4.52 -7.57
C LEU A 31 -0.25 -3.99 -6.69
N GLY A 32 0.23 -4.84 -5.78
CA GLY A 32 1.42 -4.56 -4.97
C GLY A 32 2.68 -4.50 -5.83
N SER A 33 3.16 -3.30 -6.12
CA SER A 33 4.41 -3.06 -6.83
C SER A 33 5.55 -2.92 -5.83
N ALA A 34 6.66 -3.60 -6.09
CA ALA A 34 7.79 -3.64 -5.17
C ALA A 34 8.47 -2.27 -4.93
N ARG A 35 8.21 -1.27 -5.79
CA ARG A 35 8.86 0.04 -5.79
C ARG A 35 7.93 1.12 -6.33
N ALA A 36 8.19 2.36 -5.94
CA ALA A 36 7.48 3.53 -6.44
C ALA A 36 7.88 3.91 -7.88
N ASP A 37 9.14 3.64 -8.26
CA ASP A 37 9.76 4.08 -9.53
C ASP A 37 9.09 3.51 -10.80
N ASN A 38 8.35 2.42 -10.67
CA ASN A 38 7.67 1.74 -11.77
C ASN A 38 6.14 1.82 -11.70
N LEU A 39 5.59 2.54 -10.71
CA LEU A 39 4.13 2.68 -10.55
C LEU A 39 3.47 3.29 -11.79
N TRP A 40 4.14 4.22 -12.47
CA TRP A 40 3.65 4.86 -13.68
C TRP A 40 3.27 3.85 -14.77
N ALA A 41 3.95 2.69 -14.83
CA ALA A 41 3.67 1.67 -15.84
C ALA A 41 2.33 0.96 -15.58
N TRP A 42 1.85 1.00 -14.34
CA TRP A 42 0.60 0.39 -13.89
C TRP A 42 -0.56 1.40 -13.80
N ASP A 43 -0.28 2.69 -13.98
CA ASP A 43 -1.29 3.75 -13.94
C ASP A 43 -1.95 3.94 -15.31
N SER A 44 -2.79 2.97 -15.68
CA SER A 44 -3.49 2.99 -16.97
C SER A 44 -4.91 2.44 -16.86
N ASP A 45 -5.86 3.14 -17.48
CA ASP A 45 -7.26 2.70 -17.58
C ASP A 45 -7.41 1.33 -18.25
N ALA A 46 -6.49 0.97 -19.14
CA ALA A 46 -6.50 -0.33 -19.82
C ALA A 46 -6.26 -1.52 -18.86
N LEU A 47 -5.70 -1.26 -17.68
CA LEU A 47 -5.41 -2.29 -16.68
C LEU A 47 -6.58 -2.52 -15.73
N GLY A 48 -7.53 -1.58 -15.68
CA GLY A 48 -8.67 -1.65 -14.78
C GLY A 48 -8.28 -1.69 -13.30
N LEU A 49 -7.10 -1.20 -12.90
CA LEU A 49 -6.76 -1.05 -11.48
C LEU A 49 -7.50 0.17 -10.92
N ASP A 50 -8.04 0.09 -9.71
CA ASP A 50 -8.76 1.20 -9.07
C ASP A 50 -7.87 1.99 -8.11
N ALA A 51 -6.84 1.35 -7.58
CA ALA A 51 -5.80 1.95 -6.76
C ALA A 51 -4.43 1.32 -7.06
N LEU A 52 -3.37 2.05 -6.79
CA LEU A 52 -2.00 1.57 -6.91
C LEU A 52 -1.40 1.30 -5.53
N GLN A 53 -0.49 0.35 -5.45
CA GLN A 53 0.15 -0.03 -4.20
C GLN A 53 1.67 -0.09 -4.41
N LEU A 54 2.42 0.55 -3.51
CA LEU A 54 3.88 0.43 -3.45
C LEU A 54 4.33 -0.24 -2.15
N HIS A 55 5.48 -0.89 -2.23
CA HIS A 55 6.20 -1.44 -1.08
C HIS A 55 7.45 -0.61 -0.84
N ALA A 56 7.75 -0.30 0.44
CA ALA A 56 8.89 0.51 0.81
C ALA A 56 9.57 -0.02 2.07
N TYR A 57 10.87 -0.31 1.93
CA TYR A 57 11.75 -0.73 3.01
C TYR A 57 12.94 0.23 3.04
N PRO A 58 12.85 1.36 3.77
CA PRO A 58 13.85 2.44 3.74
C PRO A 58 15.27 2.01 4.15
N ASP A 59 15.38 0.87 4.84
CA ASP A 59 16.61 0.24 5.28
C ASP A 59 17.28 -0.64 4.20
N SER A 60 16.61 -0.85 3.07
CA SER A 60 17.15 -1.54 1.90
C SER A 60 16.93 -0.72 0.61
N PRO A 61 17.39 0.54 0.56
CA PRO A 61 17.13 1.42 -0.57
C PRO A 61 17.91 0.94 -1.80
N GLN A 62 17.29 1.06 -2.97
CA GLN A 62 17.90 0.83 -4.26
C GLN A 62 18.17 2.17 -4.95
N PRO A 63 19.19 2.25 -5.82
CA PRO A 63 19.45 3.49 -6.56
C PRO A 63 18.21 3.95 -7.33
N GLY A 64 17.75 5.17 -7.04
CA GLY A 64 16.57 5.78 -7.67
C GLY A 64 15.25 5.55 -6.94
N ASP A 65 15.25 4.84 -5.80
CA ASP A 65 14.04 4.68 -5.00
C ASP A 65 13.54 6.02 -4.46
N ILE A 66 12.23 6.22 -4.55
CA ILE A 66 11.51 7.33 -3.92
C ILE A 66 11.20 6.89 -2.48
N ASP A 67 11.49 7.75 -1.50
CA ASP A 67 11.10 7.52 -0.11
C ASP A 67 9.67 8.05 0.13
N PRO A 68 8.67 7.17 0.24
CA PRO A 68 7.29 7.59 0.41
C PRO A 68 7.02 8.25 1.77
N PHE A 69 7.93 8.14 2.74
CA PHE A 69 7.76 8.74 4.07
C PHE A 69 8.14 10.22 4.11
N ILE A 70 8.70 10.75 3.03
CA ILE A 70 9.00 12.17 2.85
C ILE A 70 8.47 12.73 1.51
N THR A 71 8.09 11.87 0.56
CA THR A 71 7.44 12.27 -0.69
C THR A 71 5.92 12.12 -0.57
N PRO A 72 5.14 13.21 -0.69
CA PRO A 72 3.69 13.17 -0.81
C PRO A 72 3.20 12.35 -2.01
N ALA A 73 2.05 11.72 -1.89
CA ALA A 73 1.46 10.91 -2.96
C ALA A 73 1.17 11.74 -4.23
N GLU A 74 0.83 13.02 -4.10
CA GLU A 74 0.61 13.93 -5.23
C GLU A 74 1.87 14.16 -6.09
N GLU A 75 3.07 14.10 -5.49
CA GLU A 75 4.33 14.28 -6.20
C GLU A 75 4.71 13.06 -7.04
N LEU A 76 4.00 11.93 -6.89
CA LEU A 76 4.18 10.76 -7.75
C LEU A 76 3.59 10.94 -9.15
N ASP A 77 2.78 11.99 -9.37
CA ASP A 77 2.15 12.33 -10.65
C ASP A 77 1.33 11.16 -11.26
N LEU A 78 0.55 10.49 -10.41
CA LEU A 78 -0.32 9.37 -10.77
C LEU A 78 -1.78 9.78 -10.70
N GLN A 79 -2.59 9.24 -11.61
CA GLN A 79 -4.04 9.45 -11.67
C GLN A 79 -4.76 8.73 -10.54
N ARG A 80 -4.29 7.53 -10.19
CA ARG A 80 -4.89 6.67 -9.16
C ARG A 80 -4.32 6.99 -7.78
N ALA A 81 -5.18 6.82 -6.78
CA ALA A 81 -4.76 6.89 -5.39
C ALA A 81 -3.73 5.80 -5.06
N VAL A 82 -2.78 6.12 -4.18
CA VAL A 82 -1.63 5.26 -3.87
C VAL A 82 -1.69 4.78 -2.43
N ILE A 83 -1.44 3.49 -2.24
CA ILE A 83 -1.39 2.81 -0.95
C ILE A 83 0.07 2.43 -0.65
N LEU A 84 0.55 2.76 0.55
CA LEU A 84 1.78 2.19 1.10
C LEU A 84 1.49 0.78 1.60
N GLY A 85 1.46 -0.18 0.68
CA GLY A 85 0.90 -1.49 0.99
C GLY A 85 1.84 -2.46 1.66
N GLU A 86 3.14 -2.15 1.72
CA GLU A 86 4.08 -2.84 2.62
C GLU A 86 5.15 -1.87 3.10
N PHE A 87 5.39 -1.89 4.40
CA PHE A 87 6.57 -1.29 5.04
C PHE A 87 6.84 -1.96 6.39
N ARG A 88 8.04 -1.81 6.93
CA ARG A 88 8.48 -2.50 8.14
C ARG A 88 7.59 -2.16 9.35
N SER A 89 7.02 -3.17 9.99
CA SER A 89 6.21 -2.99 11.22
C SER A 89 7.02 -2.62 12.47
N GLN A 90 8.34 -2.83 12.43
CA GLN A 90 9.29 -2.50 13.50
C GLN A 90 9.89 -1.10 13.40
N ALA A 91 9.61 -0.35 12.32
CA ALA A 91 9.91 1.08 12.30
C ALA A 91 9.12 1.77 13.44
N PRO A 92 9.40 3.05 13.79
CA PRO A 92 8.47 3.84 14.60
C PRO A 92 7.08 3.85 13.93
N LEU A 93 6.26 2.86 14.28
CA LEU A 93 5.15 2.43 13.44
C LEU A 93 4.05 3.48 13.43
N ASP A 94 3.78 4.08 14.58
CA ASP A 94 2.88 5.21 14.70
C ASP A 94 3.36 6.40 13.87
N GLU A 95 4.65 6.74 13.90
CA GLU A 95 5.22 7.81 13.06
C GLU A 95 5.10 7.52 11.56
N SER A 96 5.40 6.30 11.12
CA SER A 96 5.25 5.89 9.71
C SER A 96 3.80 6.01 9.24
N LEU A 97 2.84 5.63 10.09
CA LEU A 97 1.41 5.78 9.79
C LEU A 97 0.97 7.26 9.75
N GLU A 98 1.47 8.10 10.67
CA GLU A 98 1.22 9.56 10.61
C GLU A 98 1.77 10.18 9.33
N LYS A 99 2.99 9.79 8.92
CA LYS A 99 3.61 10.26 7.68
C LYS A 99 2.81 9.86 6.46
N ALA A 100 2.25 8.65 6.44
CA ALA A 100 1.39 8.21 5.34
C ALA A 100 0.11 9.06 5.22
N ILE A 101 -0.54 9.38 6.35
CA ILE A 101 -1.70 10.29 6.37
C ILE A 101 -1.29 11.67 5.87
N ALA A 102 -0.23 12.24 6.43
CA ALA A 102 0.24 13.59 6.09
C ALA A 102 0.67 13.70 4.62
N GLY A 103 1.22 12.62 4.05
CA GLY A 103 1.59 12.52 2.65
C GLY A 103 0.41 12.29 1.69
N GLY A 104 -0.83 12.15 2.19
CA GLY A 104 -2.01 11.97 1.35
C GLY A 104 -2.16 10.58 0.73
N TYR A 105 -1.48 9.56 1.27
CA TYR A 105 -1.65 8.18 0.82
C TYR A 105 -3.03 7.64 1.21
N ALA A 106 -3.65 6.86 0.33
CA ALA A 106 -4.98 6.29 0.54
C ALA A 106 -5.02 5.14 1.56
N GLY A 107 -3.85 4.62 1.93
CA GLY A 107 -3.70 3.61 2.96
C GLY A 107 -2.24 3.32 3.27
N ALA A 108 -2.03 2.72 4.44
CA ALA A 108 -0.72 2.29 4.90
C ALA A 108 -0.83 0.96 5.63
N TRP A 109 -0.20 -0.08 5.09
CA TRP A 109 -0.29 -1.47 5.56
C TRP A 109 1.09 -1.96 6.02
N PRO A 110 1.32 -2.01 7.34
CA PRO A 110 2.56 -2.55 7.89
C PRO A 110 2.71 -4.04 7.55
N TRP A 111 3.87 -4.40 7.01
CA TRP A 111 4.28 -5.79 6.79
C TRP A 111 4.84 -6.36 8.08
N SER A 112 4.38 -7.50 8.59
CA SER A 112 3.17 -8.24 8.26
C SER A 112 2.57 -8.75 9.56
N PHE A 113 1.25 -8.89 9.59
CA PHE A 113 0.53 -9.29 10.81
C PHE A 113 1.00 -10.64 11.40
N SER A 114 1.49 -11.57 10.58
CA SER A 114 1.98 -12.87 11.07
C SER A 114 3.28 -12.74 11.87
N GLY A 115 4.06 -11.68 11.66
CA GLY A 115 5.30 -11.42 12.39
C GLY A 115 6.36 -12.52 12.27
N THR A 116 6.29 -13.32 11.21
CA THR A 116 7.10 -14.54 11.03
C THR A 116 8.51 -14.27 10.51
N ASP A 117 8.80 -13.05 10.06
CA ASP A 117 10.10 -12.63 9.55
C ASP A 117 10.66 -11.43 10.32
N GLU A 118 11.86 -11.00 9.93
CA GLU A 118 12.57 -9.89 10.57
C GLU A 118 11.93 -8.52 10.35
N TYR A 119 11.01 -8.38 9.40
CA TYR A 119 10.32 -7.12 9.06
C TYR A 119 8.96 -7.03 9.76
N GLY A 120 8.35 -8.18 10.05
CA GLY A 120 6.94 -8.30 10.40
C GLY A 120 6.56 -8.15 11.86
N ARG A 121 7.52 -8.11 12.79
CA ARG A 121 7.18 -8.02 14.22
C ARG A 121 6.45 -6.69 14.52
N LEU A 122 5.15 -6.77 14.73
CA LEU A 122 4.27 -5.62 14.92
C LEU A 122 4.41 -5.00 16.31
N ASP A 123 4.69 -3.69 16.37
CA ASP A 123 4.53 -2.92 17.60
C ASP A 123 3.03 -2.65 17.87
N VAL A 124 2.40 -3.58 18.58
CA VAL A 124 0.98 -3.50 18.96
C VAL A 124 0.68 -2.25 19.78
N ALA A 125 1.62 -1.77 20.60
CA ALA A 125 1.41 -0.58 21.40
C ALA A 125 1.37 0.68 20.53
N ALA A 126 2.26 0.78 19.53
CA ALA A 126 2.21 1.84 18.53
C ALA A 126 0.92 1.81 17.72
N LEU A 127 0.49 0.64 17.24
CA LEU A 127 -0.75 0.52 16.49
C LEU A 127 -1.98 0.93 17.32
N ARG A 128 -2.02 0.59 18.61
CA ARG A 128 -3.08 1.03 19.53
C ARG A 128 -3.07 2.55 19.74
N ARG A 129 -1.90 3.17 19.92
CA ARG A 129 -1.78 4.63 20.02
C ARG A 129 -2.26 5.32 18.76
N PHE A 130 -1.89 4.80 17.59
CA PHE A 130 -2.35 5.31 16.31
C PHE A 130 -3.88 5.21 16.19
N GLY A 131 -4.46 4.03 16.47
CA GLY A 131 -5.91 3.83 16.42
C GLY A 131 -6.71 4.68 17.42
N ALA A 132 -6.13 5.00 18.59
CA ALA A 132 -6.75 5.91 19.54
C ALA A 132 -6.76 7.38 19.05
N ARG A 133 -5.80 7.77 18.19
CA ARG A 133 -5.73 9.12 17.60
C ARG A 133 -6.59 9.27 16.33
N HIS A 134 -6.73 8.20 15.55
CA HIS A 134 -7.45 8.17 14.28
C HIS A 134 -8.54 7.07 14.25
N PRO A 135 -9.51 7.11 15.19
CA PRO A 135 -10.55 6.08 15.29
C PRO A 135 -11.40 5.94 14.01
N GLU A 136 -11.54 7.02 13.24
CA GLU A 136 -12.24 7.05 11.95
C GLU A 136 -11.52 6.28 10.84
N LEU A 137 -10.20 6.07 10.95
CA LEU A 137 -9.38 5.41 9.94
C LEU A 137 -9.15 3.92 10.25
N VAL A 138 -9.03 3.54 11.52
CA VAL A 138 -8.61 2.18 11.89
C VAL A 138 -9.74 1.15 11.85
N ASN A 139 -11.00 1.58 11.94
CA ASN A 139 -12.16 0.75 11.58
C ASN A 139 -13.47 1.57 11.58
N PRO A 140 -13.87 2.22 10.49
CA PRO A 140 -15.05 3.10 10.50
C PRO A 140 -16.36 2.38 10.85
N ARG A 141 -16.43 1.05 10.71
CA ARG A 141 -17.59 0.24 11.12
C ARG A 141 -17.74 0.10 12.64
N PHE A 142 -16.72 0.45 13.43
CA PHE A 142 -16.76 0.45 14.89
C PHE A 142 -16.87 1.85 15.50
N ALA A 143 -16.85 2.92 14.68
CA ALA A 143 -17.13 4.27 15.18
C ALA A 143 -18.55 4.36 15.80
N ASP A 144 -19.48 3.51 15.36
CA ASP A 144 -20.85 3.41 15.90
C ASP A 144 -21.02 2.32 16.97
N ALA A 145 -20.03 1.45 17.18
CA ALA A 145 -20.09 0.37 18.16
C ALA A 145 -19.15 0.70 19.34
N LYS A 146 -19.73 1.04 20.49
CA LYS A 146 -18.99 1.12 21.76
C LYS A 146 -18.28 -0.22 21.99
N VAL A 147 -16.97 -0.25 21.82
CA VAL A 147 -16.13 -1.37 22.23
C VAL A 147 -15.32 -0.91 23.43
N ASP A 148 -15.68 -1.42 24.60
CA ASP A 148 -14.83 -1.37 25.78
C ASP A 148 -13.66 -2.36 25.58
N PHE A 149 -12.43 -1.88 25.79
CA PHE A 149 -11.21 -2.70 25.83
C PHE A 149 -10.96 -3.26 27.23
#